data_AF-A0A2I7N7H8-F1
#
_entry.id   AF-A0A2I7N7H8-F1
#
_cell.length_a   1.000
_cell.length_b   1.000
_cell.length_c   1.000
_cell.angle_alpha   90.00
_cell.angle_beta   90.00
_cell.angle_gamma   90.00
#
_symmetry.space_group_name_H-M   'P 1'
#
loop_
_entity.id
_entity.type
_entity.pdbx_description
1 polymer ?
#
loop_
_entity_poly.entity_id
_entity_poly.type
_entity_poly.pdbx_seq_one_letter_code
_entity_poly.pdbx_strand_id
1 'polypeptide(L)'
;MKNNFVMNNWLRTAGILNCCFSHPFYLLFAYYIVMATGLNKEIETNVYLIDILPFMTILIILTGIRFLIFARIQNKLNLSRQELIDWFIKINIWSAPGLFIFVMMLMPIEGNVFGFIFIPVIFITGVIIAPIILIKSLRLAKKLKNERT
;
A
#
# COMPACT_ATOMS: atom_id res chain seq x y z
N MET A 1 30.23 0.26 -2.29
CA MET A 1 29.10 1.04 -1.73
C MET A 1 29.21 2.49 -2.19
N LYS A 2 28.46 2.93 -3.22
CA LYS A 2 28.43 4.33 -3.66
C LYS A 2 27.02 4.70 -4.14
N ASN A 3 26.14 4.86 -3.16
CA ASN A 3 25.00 5.79 -3.08
C ASN A 3 24.12 5.27 -1.95
N ASN A 4 24.49 5.61 -0.71
CA ASN A 4 23.56 5.48 0.40
C ASN A 4 22.47 6.52 0.14
N PHE A 5 21.39 6.08 -0.51
CA PHE A 5 20.19 6.90 -0.68
C PHE A 5 19.58 7.06 0.71
N VAL A 6 20.02 8.10 1.43
CA VAL A 6 19.48 8.47 2.73
C VAL A 6 18.32 9.41 2.47
N MET A 7 17.09 8.93 2.66
CA MET A 7 15.94 9.82 2.62
C MET A 7 15.94 10.74 3.84
N ASN A 8 15.62 12.01 3.63
CA ASN A 8 15.34 12.91 4.75
C ASN A 8 14.03 12.50 5.46
N ASN A 9 13.82 13.01 6.67
CA ASN A 9 12.68 12.62 7.50
C ASN A 9 11.33 12.93 6.84
N TRP A 10 11.21 14.06 6.13
CA TRP A 10 9.98 14.43 5.42
C TRP A 10 9.61 13.44 4.31
N LEU A 11 10.57 13.07 3.47
CA LEU A 11 10.38 12.08 2.42
C LEU A 11 10.05 10.70 2.99
N ARG A 12 10.65 10.32 4.12
CA ARG A 12 10.31 9.07 4.81
C ARG A 12 8.87 9.08 5.28
N THR A 13 8.42 10.13 5.94
CA THR A 13 7.04 10.25 6.39
C THR A 13 6.06 10.17 5.22
N ALA A 14 6.27 10.97 4.18
CA ALA A 14 5.43 10.93 2.97
C ALA A 14 5.46 9.54 2.29
N GLY A 15 6.63 8.91 2.23
CA GLY A 15 6.82 7.58 1.69
C GLY A 15 6.10 6.49 2.48
N ILE A 16 6.10 6.57 3.81
CA ILE A 16 5.36 5.66 4.69
C ILE A 16 3.86 5.85 4.49
N LEU A 17 3.37 7.10 4.48
CA LEU A 17 1.96 7.39 4.22
C LEU A 17 1.51 6.84 2.86
N ASN A 18 2.33 7.02 1.83
CA ASN A 18 2.10 6.39 0.54
C ASN A 18 2.01 4.86 0.68
N CYS A 19 2.99 4.23 1.33
CA CYS A 19 2.98 2.78 1.51
C CYS A 19 1.71 2.28 2.20
N CYS A 20 1.18 3.04 3.16
CA CYS A 20 -0.03 2.73 3.90
C CYS A 20 -1.28 2.82 3.03
N PHE A 21 -1.44 3.93 2.30
CA PHE A 21 -2.74 4.31 1.75
C PHE A 21 -2.87 4.12 0.24
N SER A 22 -1.87 3.59 -0.45
CA SER A 22 -1.90 3.58 -1.92
C SER A 22 -1.92 2.21 -2.57
N HIS A 23 -1.83 1.11 -1.80
CA HIS A 23 -1.82 -0.22 -2.39
C HIS A 23 -3.23 -0.65 -2.85
N PRO A 24 -3.49 -0.84 -4.16
CA PRO A 24 -4.86 -1.00 -4.67
C PRO A 24 -5.63 -2.18 -4.06
N PHE A 25 -4.98 -3.34 -3.92
CA PHE A 25 -5.63 -4.49 -3.29
C PHE A 25 -5.89 -4.31 -1.80
N TYR A 26 -5.10 -3.49 -1.10
CA TYR A 26 -5.33 -3.24 0.32
C TYR A 26 -6.49 -2.27 0.50
N LEU A 27 -6.61 -1.28 -0.38
CA LEU A 27 -7.78 -0.41 -0.44
C LEU A 27 -9.06 -1.21 -0.67
N LEU A 28 -9.05 -2.12 -1.65
CA LEU A 28 -10.20 -2.99 -1.91
C LEU A 28 -10.55 -3.86 -0.71
N PHE A 29 -9.54 -4.51 -0.10
CA PHE A 29 -9.75 -5.41 1.02
C PHE A 29 -10.24 -4.67 2.27
N ALA A 30 -9.65 -3.51 2.59
CA ALA A 30 -10.09 -2.66 3.70
C ALA A 30 -11.53 -2.17 3.48
N TYR A 31 -11.88 -1.77 2.25
CA TYR A 31 -13.25 -1.38 1.91
C TYR A 31 -14.24 -2.52 2.18
N TYR A 32 -13.95 -3.73 1.69
CA TYR A 32 -14.83 -4.88 1.92
C TYR A 32 -15.01 -5.22 3.39
N ILE A 33 -13.93 -5.17 4.19
CA ILE A 33 -14.04 -5.42 5.63
C ILE A 33 -14.94 -4.37 6.28
N VAL A 34 -14.74 -3.09 5.98
CA VAL A 34 -15.52 -1.99 6.54
C VAL A 34 -17.00 -2.12 6.18
N MET A 35 -17.31 -2.41 4.91
CA MET A 35 -18.69 -2.64 4.47
C MET A 35 -19.32 -3.88 5.11
N ALA A 36 -18.59 -5.01 5.18
CA ALA A 36 -19.11 -6.26 5.72
C ALA A 36 -19.31 -6.23 7.25
N THR A 37 -18.59 -5.37 7.95
CA THR A 37 -18.70 -5.21 9.42
C THR A 37 -19.69 -4.12 9.83
N GLY A 38 -20.34 -3.46 8.88
CA GLY A 38 -21.28 -2.37 9.14
C GLY A 38 -20.61 -1.09 9.66
N LEU A 39 -19.30 -0.93 9.43
CA LEU A 39 -18.52 0.26 9.79
C LEU A 39 -18.64 1.36 8.71
N ASN A 40 -19.83 1.48 8.14
CA ASN A 40 -20.21 2.44 7.12
C ASN A 40 -21.52 3.12 7.51
N LYS A 41 -21.75 4.31 6.97
CA LYS A 41 -22.98 5.07 7.15
C LYS A 41 -23.69 5.19 5.81
N GLU A 42 -24.95 4.79 5.76
CA GLU A 42 -25.83 5.13 4.64
C GLU A 42 -26.21 6.61 4.74
N ILE A 43 -25.90 7.37 3.70
CA ILE A 43 -26.18 8.81 3.63
C ILE A 43 -27.49 9.05 2.87
N GLU A 44 -27.68 8.32 1.78
CA GLU A 44 -28.87 8.27 0.94
C GLU A 44 -29.06 6.84 0.45
N THR A 45 -30.23 6.53 -0.14
CA THR A 45 -30.52 5.22 -0.71
C THR A 45 -29.38 4.79 -1.64
N ASN A 46 -28.73 3.68 -1.33
CA ASN A 46 -27.61 3.12 -2.09
C ASN A 46 -26.32 3.98 -2.10
N VAL A 47 -26.20 5.01 -1.26
CA VAL A 47 -25.01 5.85 -1.12
C VAL A 47 -24.39 5.66 0.26
N TYR A 48 -23.17 5.16 0.30
CA TYR A 48 -22.47 4.80 1.53
C TYR A 48 -21.23 5.64 1.73
N LEU A 49 -20.98 6.01 2.99
CA LEU A 49 -19.76 6.63 3.46
C LEU A 49 -19.08 5.70 4.46
N ILE A 50 -17.83 5.32 4.20
CA ILE A 50 -17.07 4.47 5.12
C ILE A 50 -16.61 5.26 6.35
N ASP A 51 -16.54 4.60 7.51
CA ASP A 51 -15.84 5.18 8.66
C ASP A 51 -14.34 5.20 8.39
N ILE A 52 -13.76 6.39 8.45
CA ILE A 52 -12.38 6.68 8.08
C ILE A 52 -11.41 5.97 9.03
N LEU A 53 -11.70 5.94 10.33
CA LEU A 53 -10.78 5.41 11.33
C LEU A 53 -10.53 3.89 11.18
N PRO A 54 -11.55 3.02 11.11
CA PRO A 54 -11.33 1.60 10.88
C PRO A 54 -10.71 1.33 9.51
N PHE A 55 -11.11 2.07 8.47
CA PHE A 55 -10.53 1.94 7.14
C PHE A 55 -9.01 2.19 7.14
N MET A 56 -8.57 3.32 7.71
CA MET A 56 -7.14 3.65 7.82
C MET A 56 -6.40 2.66 8.71
N THR A 57 -7.02 2.18 9.78
CA THR A 57 -6.41 1.21 10.71
C THR A 57 -6.10 -0.11 9.99
N ILE A 58 -7.04 -0.64 9.21
CA ILE A 58 -6.84 -1.87 8.44
C ILE A 58 -5.69 -1.70 7.44
N LEU A 59 -5.63 -0.57 6.73
CA LEU A 59 -4.56 -0.26 5.78
C LEU A 59 -3.17 -0.22 6.45
N ILE A 60 -3.07 0.37 7.63
CA ILE A 60 -1.83 0.41 8.42
C ILE A 60 -1.42 -1.01 8.83
N ILE A 61 -2.36 -1.84 9.30
CA ILE A 61 -2.09 -3.24 9.69
C ILE A 61 -1.57 -4.04 8.48
N LEU A 62 -2.26 -3.97 7.34
CA LEU A 62 -1.85 -4.67 6.11
C LEU A 62 -0.45 -4.23 5.64
N THR A 63 -0.16 -2.93 5.75
CA THR A 63 1.15 -2.38 5.41
C THR A 63 2.24 -2.85 6.37
N GLY A 64 1.93 -2.93 7.67
CA GLY A 64 2.81 -3.50 8.68
C GLY A 64 3.12 -4.97 8.39
N ILE A 65 2.12 -5.78 8.05
CA ILE A 65 2.31 -7.17 7.64
C ILE A 65 3.20 -7.26 6.40
N ARG A 66 2.93 -6.44 5.37
CA ARG A 66 3.77 -6.39 4.15
C ARG A 66 5.20 -5.99 4.46
N PHE A 67 5.42 -5.03 5.35
CA PHE A 67 6.75 -4.62 5.80
C PHE A 67 7.46 -5.76 6.52
N LEU A 68 6.79 -6.51 7.40
CA LEU A 68 7.37 -7.67 8.07
C LEU A 68 7.76 -8.78 7.08
N ILE A 69 6.93 -9.04 6.07
CA ILE A 69 7.25 -9.98 4.99
C ILE A 69 8.48 -9.50 4.22
N PHE A 70 8.50 -8.22 3.81
CA PHE A 70 9.64 -7.61 3.13
C PHE A 70 10.91 -7.72 3.97
N ALA A 71 10.84 -7.34 5.25
CA ALA A 71 11.93 -7.45 6.22
C ALA A 71 12.46 -8.88 6.31
N ARG A 72 11.58 -9.88 6.40
CA ARG A 72 11.97 -11.30 6.42
C ARG A 72 12.66 -11.74 5.14
N ILE A 73 12.18 -11.33 3.97
CA ILE A 73 12.82 -11.61 2.68
C ILE A 73 14.23 -11.01 2.64
N GLN A 74 14.40 -9.80 3.20
CA GLN A 74 15.69 -9.12 3.25
C GLN A 74 16.55 -9.49 4.47
N ASN A 75 16.06 -10.29 5.43
CA ASN A 75 16.69 -10.50 6.75
C ASN A 75 18.05 -11.23 6.66
N LYS A 76 18.42 -11.74 5.49
CA LYS A 76 19.73 -12.35 5.23
C LYS A 76 20.84 -11.31 4.94
N LEU A 77 20.54 -10.01 5.02
CA LEU A 77 21.34 -8.97 4.35
C LEU A 77 21.95 -7.89 5.28
N ASN A 78 21.96 -8.06 6.62
CA ASN A 78 22.55 -7.10 7.59
C ASN A 78 22.28 -5.60 7.29
N LEU A 79 21.09 -5.26 6.79
CA LEU A 79 20.71 -3.87 6.55
C LEU A 79 20.37 -3.19 7.88
N SER A 80 20.70 -1.91 8.01
CA SER A 80 20.20 -1.11 9.13
C SER A 80 18.68 -0.94 9.02
N ARG A 81 18.00 -0.65 10.15
CA ARG A 81 16.55 -0.43 10.16
C ARG A 81 16.13 0.70 9.22
N GLN A 82 16.93 1.77 9.14
CA GLN A 82 16.63 2.92 8.27
C GLN A 82 16.75 2.54 6.79
N GLU A 83 17.79 1.82 6.40
CA GLU A 83 17.95 1.36 5.01
C GLU A 83 16.82 0.42 4.60
N LEU A 84 16.35 -0.43 5.51
CA LEU A 84 15.23 -1.33 5.24
C LEU A 84 13.94 -0.55 4.94
N ILE A 85 13.67 0.50 5.72
CA ILE A 85 12.53 1.40 5.49
C ILE A 85 12.69 2.14 4.15
N ASP A 86 13.86 2.70 3.87
CA ASP A 86 14.12 3.45 2.65
C ASP A 86 13.95 2.58 1.39
N TRP A 87 14.43 1.33 1.44
CA TRP A 87 14.20 0.37 0.36
C TRP A 87 12.74 -0.04 0.22
N PHE A 88 12.04 -0.25 1.33
CA PHE A 88 10.61 -0.55 1.31
C PHE A 88 9.83 0.58 0.65
N ILE A 89 10.06 1.83 1.04
CA ILE A 89 9.41 2.99 0.43
C ILE A 89 9.72 3.08 -1.07
N LYS A 90 11.01 2.99 -1.43
CA LYS A 90 11.44 3.12 -2.82
C LYS A 90 10.83 2.08 -3.74
N ILE A 91 10.61 0.87 -3.24
CA ILE A 91 9.95 -0.20 -4.01
C ILE A 91 8.45 0.06 -4.12
N ASN A 92 7.81 0.53 -3.05
CA ASN A 92 6.37 0.76 -2.99
C ASN A 92 5.93 2.13 -3.54
N ILE A 93 6.84 3.00 -3.97
CA ILE A 93 6.47 4.28 -4.60
C ILE A 93 5.58 4.09 -5.84
N TRP A 94 5.68 2.93 -6.50
CA TRP A 94 4.86 2.59 -7.65
C TRP A 94 3.38 2.43 -7.32
N SER A 95 3.00 2.27 -6.05
CA SER A 95 1.60 2.28 -5.65
C SER A 95 1.01 3.69 -5.52
N ALA A 96 1.81 4.77 -5.65
CA ALA A 96 1.35 6.15 -5.49
C ALA A 96 0.07 6.53 -6.25
N PRO A 97 -0.21 6.04 -7.48
CA PRO A 97 -1.49 6.30 -8.14
C PRO A 97 -2.72 5.86 -7.32
N GLY A 98 -2.58 4.84 -6.47
CA GLY A 98 -3.66 4.40 -5.58
C GLY A 98 -4.00 5.40 -4.47
N LEU A 99 -3.19 6.43 -4.20
CA LEU A 99 -3.59 7.52 -3.30
C LEU A 99 -4.82 8.27 -3.81
N PHE A 100 -4.96 8.39 -5.13
CA PHE A 100 -6.16 8.98 -5.73
C PHE A 100 -7.40 8.13 -5.41
N ILE A 101 -7.29 6.81 -5.55
CA ILE A 101 -8.36 5.87 -5.21
C ILE A 101 -8.71 5.97 -3.72
N PHE A 102 -7.70 6.04 -2.85
CA PHE A 102 -7.91 6.23 -1.41
C PHE A 102 -8.74 7.48 -1.11
N VAL A 103 -8.38 8.64 -1.66
CA VAL A 103 -9.12 9.89 -1.45
C VAL A 103 -10.56 9.76 -1.94
N MET A 104 -10.77 9.15 -3.11
CA MET A 104 -12.12 8.92 -3.65
C MET A 104 -12.96 8.03 -2.71
N MET A 105 -12.37 6.98 -2.12
CA MET A 105 -13.05 6.09 -1.17
C MET A 105 -13.48 6.76 0.13
N LEU A 106 -12.91 7.91 0.50
CA LEU A 106 -13.32 8.68 1.67
C LEU A 106 -14.56 9.54 1.43
N MET A 107 -15.04 9.61 0.17
CA MET A 107 -16.25 10.35 -0.19
C MET A 107 -17.46 9.42 -0.15
N PRO A 108 -18.69 9.95 -0.04
CA PRO A 108 -19.90 9.17 -0.24
C PRO A 108 -19.90 8.60 -1.67
N ILE A 109 -20.06 7.29 -1.79
CA ILE A 109 -20.07 6.60 -3.08
C ILE A 109 -21.35 5.78 -3.22
N GLU A 110 -21.99 5.90 -4.37
CA GLU A 110 -23.10 5.03 -4.75
C GLU A 110 -22.60 3.59 -4.97
N GLY A 111 -23.29 2.60 -4.40
CA GLY A 111 -22.92 1.19 -4.50
C GLY A 111 -22.71 0.70 -5.93
N ASN A 112 -23.55 1.17 -6.86
CA ASN A 112 -23.42 0.85 -8.29
C ASN A 112 -22.13 1.44 -8.89
N VAL A 113 -21.85 2.72 -8.61
CA VAL A 113 -20.62 3.39 -9.07
C VAL A 113 -19.39 2.67 -8.51
N PHE A 114 -19.42 2.27 -7.24
CA PHE A 114 -18.36 1.48 -6.65
C PHE A 114 -18.15 0.15 -7.40
N GLY A 115 -19.24 -0.61 -7.57
CA GLY A 115 -19.22 -1.93 -8.19
C GLY A 115 -18.76 -1.92 -9.64
N PHE A 116 -19.29 -1.01 -10.45
CA PHE A 116 -19.06 -0.99 -11.90
C PHE A 116 -17.84 -0.19 -12.34
N ILE A 117 -17.40 0.81 -11.56
CA ILE A 117 -16.29 1.69 -11.94
C ILE A 117 -15.07 1.46 -11.05
N PHE A 118 -15.23 1.59 -9.73
CA PHE A 118 -14.08 1.53 -8.82
C PHE A 118 -13.47 0.13 -8.76
N ILE A 119 -14.25 -0.93 -8.61
CA ILE A 119 -13.71 -2.29 -8.51
C ILE A 119 -12.85 -2.65 -9.74
N PRO A 120 -13.32 -2.49 -10.99
CA PRO A 120 -12.48 -2.76 -12.16
C PRO A 120 -11.19 -1.95 -12.20
N VAL A 121 -11.26 -0.64 -11.89
CA VAL A 121 -10.08 0.24 -11.89
C VAL A 121 -9.07 -0.21 -10.83
N ILE A 122 -9.53 -0.52 -9.61
CA ILE A 122 -8.70 -1.01 -8.51
C ILE A 122 -8.07 -2.36 -8.86
N PHE A 123 -8.83 -3.25 -9.50
CA PHE A 123 -8.36 -4.57 -9.88
C PHE A 123 -7.28 -4.47 -10.95
N ILE A 124 -7.52 -3.71 -12.03
CA ILE A 124 -6.55 -3.50 -13.11
C ILE A 124 -5.27 -2.85 -12.56
N THR A 125 -5.40 -1.79 -11.76
CA THR A 125 -4.23 -1.13 -11.15
C THR A 125 -3.49 -2.06 -10.20
N GLY A 126 -4.19 -2.87 -9.41
CA GLY A 126 -3.61 -3.89 -8.52
C GLY A 126 -2.83 -4.96 -9.28
N VAL A 127 -3.39 -5.49 -10.37
CA VAL A 127 -2.74 -6.50 -11.24
C VAL A 127 -1.48 -5.95 -11.90
N ILE A 128 -1.40 -4.64 -12.17
CA ILE A 128 -0.19 -4.01 -12.71
C ILE A 128 0.83 -3.72 -11.60
N ILE A 129 0.41 -3.08 -10.50
CA ILE A 129 1.30 -2.57 -9.46
C ILE A 129 1.88 -3.70 -8.60
N ALA A 130 1.09 -4.71 -8.21
CA ALA A 130 1.53 -5.74 -7.28
C ALA A 130 2.69 -6.59 -7.84
N PRO A 131 2.68 -7.06 -9.11
CA PRO A 131 3.83 -7.74 -9.70
C PRO A 131 5.08 -6.87 -9.78
N ILE A 132 4.94 -5.57 -10.08
CA ILE A 132 6.07 -4.63 -10.14
C ILE A 132 6.76 -4.56 -8.77
N ILE A 133 5.98 -4.39 -7.69
CA ILE A 133 6.47 -4.34 -6.30
C ILE A 133 7.16 -5.66 -5.93
N LEU A 134 6.55 -6.79 -6.27
CA LEU A 134 7.10 -8.12 -5.98
C LEU A 134 8.42 -8.35 -6.72
N ILE A 135 8.46 -8.11 -8.03
CA ILE A 135 9.66 -8.28 -8.87
C ILE A 135 10.78 -7.39 -8.37
N LYS A 136 10.51 -6.12 -8.02
CA LYS A 136 11.54 -5.21 -7.48
C LYS A 136 12.06 -5.67 -6.11
N SER A 137 11.19 -6.20 -5.25
CA SER A 137 11.58 -6.77 -3.95
C SER A 137 12.50 -7.97 -4.10
N LEU A 138 12.19 -8.89 -5.03
CA LEU A 138 13.01 -10.08 -5.31
C LEU A 138 14.33 -9.71 -6.00
N ARG A 139 14.30 -8.76 -6.95
CA ARG A 139 15.52 -8.26 -7.61
C ARG A 139 16.47 -7.60 -6.61
N LEU A 140 15.94 -6.84 -5.65
CA LEU A 140 16.75 -6.26 -4.58
C LEU A 140 17.43 -7.36 -3.75
N ALA A 141 16.67 -8.38 -3.33
CA ALA A 141 17.22 -9.51 -2.58
C ALA A 141 18.34 -10.23 -3.35
N LYS A 142 18.15 -10.45 -4.68
CA LYS A 142 19.17 -11.07 -5.53
C LYS A 142 20.42 -10.18 -5.71
N LYS A 143 20.22 -8.87 -5.95
CA LYS A 143 21.33 -7.92 -6.12
C LYS A 143 22.19 -7.85 -4.86
N LEU A 144 21.57 -7.70 -3.70
CA LEU A 144 22.26 -7.63 -2.41
C LEU A 144 22.96 -8.94 -2.03
N LYS A 145 22.45 -10.09 -2.50
CA LYS A 145 23.14 -11.38 -2.35
C LYS A 145 24.42 -11.46 -3.20
N ASN A 146 24.35 -11.04 -4.46
CA ASN A 146 25.48 -11.11 -5.39
C ASN A 146 26.62 -10.14 -5.05
N GLU A 147 26.33 -9.00 -4.42
CA GLU A 147 27.36 -8.04 -3.98
C GLU A 147 28.19 -8.54 -2.78
N ARG A 148 27.88 -9.73 -2.23
CA ARG A 148 28.58 -10.35 -1.10
C ARG A 148 29.32 -11.66 -1.41
N THR A 149 29.16 -12.19 -2.63
CA THR A 149 29.94 -13.32 -3.18
C THR A 149 31.03 -12.78 -4.07
#